data_AF-A0A7C5CCV5-F1
#
_entry.id   AF-A0A7C5CCV5-F1
#
_cell.length_a   1.000
_cell.length_b   1.000
_cell.length_c   1.000
_cell.angle_alpha   90.00
_cell.angle_beta   90.00
_cell.angle_gamma   90.00
#
_symmetry.space_group_name_H-M   'P 1'
#
loop_
_entity.id
_entity.type
_entity.pdbx_description
1 polymer ?
#
loop_
_entity_poly.entity_id
_entity_poly.type
_entity_poly.pdbx_seq_one_letter_code
_entity_poly.pdbx_strand_id
1 'polypeptide(L)'
;MHQQQGFALVTIYCADCHAVGLTGDSTYPPAPKFRELYQRFDVSFLEEALVEGLVAHPDMPEFEFDADQANDIIQYLVFLQTQ
;
A
#
# COMPACT_ATOMS: atom_id res chain seq x y z
N MET A 1 7.97 -0.81 -15.31
CA MET A 1 7.60 -2.15 -14.79
C MET A 1 6.68 -1.93 -13.62
N HIS A 2 5.52 -2.59 -13.56
CA HIS A 2 4.42 -2.34 -12.61
C HIS A 2 4.87 -2.10 -11.15
N GLN A 3 5.84 -2.88 -10.64
CA GLN A 3 6.40 -2.69 -9.29
C GLN A 3 7.06 -1.32 -9.03
N GLN A 4 7.72 -0.74 -10.03
CA GLN A 4 8.36 0.59 -9.89
C GLN A 4 7.31 1.70 -9.81
N GLN A 5 6.23 1.56 -10.58
CA GLN A 5 5.11 2.50 -10.55
C GLN A 5 4.34 2.37 -9.24
N GLY A 6 4.05 1.14 -8.80
CA GLY A 6 3.45 0.87 -7.51
C GLY A 6 4.26 1.45 -6.34
N PHE A 7 5.59 1.27 -6.36
CA PHE A 7 6.47 1.89 -5.37
C PHE A 7 6.38 3.42 -5.38
N ALA A 8 6.37 4.04 -6.56
CA ALA A 8 6.25 5.49 -6.68
C ALA A 8 4.92 5.99 -6.10
N LEU A 9 3.81 5.31 -6.43
CA LEU A 9 2.48 5.64 -5.92
C LEU A 9 2.42 5.54 -4.40
N VAL A 10 2.80 4.41 -3.80
CA VAL A 10 2.76 4.27 -2.33
C VAL A 10 3.70 5.23 -1.63
N THR A 11 4.83 5.61 -2.26
CA THR A 11 5.73 6.62 -1.71
C THR A 11 5.08 8.00 -1.68
N ILE A 12 4.31 8.36 -2.71
CA ILE A 12 3.64 9.67 -2.79
C ILE A 12 2.43 9.74 -1.85
N TYR A 13 1.62 8.68 -1.80
CA TYR A 13 0.31 8.72 -1.16
C TYR A 13 0.27 8.08 0.24
N CYS A 14 1.21 7.18 0.56
CA CYS A 14 1.11 6.37 1.78
C CYS A 14 2.29 6.53 2.75
N ALA A 15 3.44 7.01 2.28
CA ALA A 15 4.68 7.04 3.07
C ALA A 15 4.67 8.07 4.21
N ASP A 16 3.73 9.00 4.22
CA ASP A 16 3.53 9.93 5.34
C ASP A 16 3.16 9.21 6.64
N CYS A 17 2.54 8.01 6.53
CA CYS A 17 2.17 7.18 7.68
C CYS A 17 2.88 5.82 7.67
N HIS A 18 2.98 5.16 6.52
CA HIS A 18 3.41 3.76 6.42
C HIS A 18 4.88 3.63 6.01
N ALA A 19 5.59 2.65 6.57
CA ALA A 19 6.83 2.21 5.97
C ALA A 19 6.54 1.42 4.69
N VAL A 20 6.84 2.04 3.55
CA VAL A 20 6.58 1.46 2.22
C VAL A 20 7.76 0.67 1.64
N GLY A 21 8.96 0.82 2.20
CA GLY A 21 10.17 0.15 1.72
C GLY A 21 10.47 -1.21 2.38
N LEU A 22 11.51 -1.88 1.87
CA LEU A 22 12.01 -3.16 2.41
C LEU A 22 12.51 -3.06 3.86
N THR A 23 12.89 -1.85 4.29
CA THR A 23 13.43 -1.59 5.62
C THR A 23 12.81 -0.30 6.19
N GLY A 24 13.16 0.02 7.44
CA GLY A 24 12.67 1.21 8.15
C GLY A 24 11.32 0.98 8.84
N ASP A 25 10.99 1.90 9.76
CA ASP A 25 9.75 1.87 10.53
C ASP A 25 8.74 2.89 10.01
N SER A 26 7.46 2.63 10.27
CA SER A 26 6.39 3.57 9.93
C SER A 26 6.59 4.88 10.68
N THR A 27 6.44 5.99 9.98
CA THR A 27 6.49 7.35 10.54
C THR A 27 5.36 7.58 11.55
N TYR A 28 4.20 6.95 11.32
CA TYR A 28 3.10 6.86 12.27
C TYR A 28 3.04 5.45 12.89
N PRO A 29 3.40 5.26 14.18
CA PRO A 29 3.52 3.91 14.76
C PRO A 29 2.28 2.99 14.64
N PRO A 30 1.03 3.49 14.70
CA PRO A 30 -0.14 2.67 14.47
C PRO A 30 -0.29 2.14 13.03
N ALA A 31 0.30 2.83 12.04
CA ALA A 31 0.26 2.42 10.66
C ALA A 31 1.20 1.22 10.43
N PRO A 32 0.71 0.06 9.96
CA PRO A 32 1.56 -1.09 9.72
C PRO A 32 2.59 -0.81 8.62
N LYS A 33 3.75 -1.47 8.74
CA LYS A 33 4.72 -1.56 7.64
C LYS A 33 4.09 -2.39 6.53
N PHE A 34 4.19 -1.95 5.28
CA PHE A 34 3.56 -2.64 4.16
C PHE A 34 4.06 -4.07 3.98
N ARG A 35 5.35 -4.31 4.26
CA ARG A 35 5.97 -5.65 4.23
C ARG A 35 5.41 -6.63 5.26
N GLU A 36 4.65 -6.15 6.26
CA GLU A 36 4.07 -6.96 7.33
C GLU A 36 2.54 -7.13 7.16
N LEU A 37 1.92 -6.58 6.11
CA LEU A 37 0.46 -6.66 5.92
C LEU A 37 -0.06 -8.09 5.77
N TYR A 38 0.75 -9.01 5.26
CA TYR A 38 0.43 -10.45 5.15
C TYR A 38 0.02 -11.08 6.50
N GLN A 39 0.43 -10.50 7.62
CA GLN A 39 0.07 -10.97 8.96
C GLN A 39 -1.40 -10.68 9.30
N ARG A 40 -2.04 -9.77 8.55
CA ARG A 40 -3.41 -9.31 8.78
C ARG A 40 -4.37 -9.80 7.71
N PHE A 41 -3.96 -9.74 6.44
CA PHE A 41 -4.79 -10.12 5.29
C PHE A 41 -3.95 -10.29 4.01
N ASP A 42 -4.56 -10.89 3.00
CA ASP A 42 -4.01 -10.92 1.63
C ASP A 42 -4.19 -9.54 0.97
N VAL A 43 -3.09 -8.90 0.60
CA VAL A 43 -3.12 -7.54 0.03
C VAL A 43 -3.83 -7.48 -1.31
N SER A 44 -3.97 -8.59 -2.05
CA SER A 44 -4.74 -8.61 -3.30
C SER A 44 -6.22 -8.23 -3.10
N PHE A 45 -6.77 -8.42 -1.91
CA PHE A 45 -8.14 -7.99 -1.59
C PHE A 45 -8.32 -6.47 -1.50
N LEU A 46 -7.23 -5.70 -1.53
CA LEU A 46 -7.31 -4.23 -1.54
C LEU A 46 -7.54 -3.64 -2.93
N GLU A 47 -7.45 -4.42 -4.01
CA GLU A 47 -7.48 -3.88 -5.38
C GLU A 47 -8.77 -3.13 -5.69
N GLU A 48 -9.93 -3.76 -5.43
CA GLU A 48 -11.24 -3.12 -5.63
C GLU A 48 -11.40 -1.88 -4.75
N ALA A 49 -11.00 -1.96 -3.47
CA ALA A 49 -11.07 -0.83 -2.56
C ALA A 49 -10.17 0.34 -3.00
N LEU A 50 -9.00 0.07 -3.57
CA LEU A 50 -8.13 1.11 -4.13
C LEU A 50 -8.76 1.82 -5.34
N VAL A 51 -9.58 1.11 -6.11
CA VAL A 51 -10.33 1.68 -7.24
C VAL A 51 -11.57 2.45 -6.79
N GLU A 52 -12.27 1.97 -5.76
CA GLU A 52 -13.52 2.61 -5.28
C GLU A 52 -13.31 3.73 -4.26
N GLY A 53 -12.11 3.84 -3.69
CA GLY A 53 -11.80 4.76 -2.60
C GLY A 53 -11.45 4.00 -1.33
N LEU A 54 -10.15 3.80 -1.08
CA LEU A 54 -9.70 2.98 0.05
C LEU A 54 -9.80 3.79 1.34
N VAL A 55 -10.67 3.34 2.25
CA VAL A 55 -10.76 3.84 3.62
C VAL A 55 -10.65 2.68 4.61
N ALA A 56 -9.57 2.64 5.38
CA ALA A 56 -9.39 1.63 6.43
C ALA A 56 -9.86 2.11 7.82
N HIS A 57 -9.62 3.39 8.15
CA HIS A 57 -9.95 4.01 9.44
C HIS A 57 -10.00 5.54 9.32
N PRO A 58 -10.61 6.26 10.28
CA PRO A 58 -10.77 7.73 10.21
C PRO A 58 -9.47 8.52 10.03
N ASP A 59 -8.34 8.03 10.58
CA ASP A 59 -7.04 8.70 10.44
C ASP A 59 -6.35 8.44 9.08
N MET A 60 -6.89 7.54 8.24
CA MET A 60 -6.33 7.22 6.92
C MET A 60 -7.04 8.08 5.88
N PRO A 61 -6.32 8.93 5.13
CA PRO A 61 -6.92 9.65 4.03
C PRO A 61 -7.51 8.68 3.00
N GLU A 62 -8.66 9.05 2.44
CA GLU A 62 -9.26 8.33 1.33
C GLU A 62 -8.49 8.63 0.04
N PHE A 63 -8.08 7.58 -0.66
CA PHE A 63 -7.45 7.69 -1.96
C PHE A 63 -8.15 6.76 -2.95
N GLU A 64 -8.38 7.29 -4.15
CA GLU A 64 -8.91 6.57 -5.30
C GLU A 64 -7.83 6.52 -6.38
N PHE A 65 -7.66 5.35 -6.98
CA PHE A 65 -6.70 5.09 -8.04
C PHE A 65 -7.42 4.50 -9.25
N ASP A 66 -6.90 4.75 -10.46
CA ASP A 66 -7.41 3.99 -11.61
C ASP A 66 -7.01 2.51 -11.50
N ALA A 67 -7.65 1.65 -12.30
CA ALA A 67 -7.44 0.20 -12.24
C ALA A 67 -5.97 -0.21 -12.49
N ASP A 68 -5.26 0.48 -13.38
CA ASP A 68 -3.87 0.17 -13.69
C ASP A 68 -2.96 0.57 -12.51
N GLN A 69 -3.22 1.72 -11.89
CA GLN A 69 -2.53 2.19 -10.69
C GLN A 69 -2.79 1.29 -9.48
N ALA A 70 -4.04 0.87 -9.28
CA ALA A 70 -4.39 -0.07 -8.21
C ALA A 70 -3.65 -1.39 -8.38
N ASN A 71 -3.67 -1.98 -9.58
CA ASN A 71 -2.90 -3.18 -9.89
C ASN A 71 -1.39 -2.97 -9.66
N ASP A 72 -0.82 -1.83 -10.06
CA ASP A 72 0.59 -1.51 -9.82
C ASP A 72 0.95 -1.48 -8.34
N ILE A 73 0.09 -0.85 -7.51
CA ILE A 73 0.23 -0.82 -6.05
C ILE A 73 0.20 -2.24 -5.49
N ILE A 74 -0.80 -3.05 -5.88
CA ILE A 74 -0.96 -4.43 -5.40
C ILE A 74 0.25 -5.28 -5.75
N GLN A 75 0.74 -5.19 -6.98
CA GLN A 75 1.93 -5.93 -7.41
C GLN A 75 3.18 -5.53 -6.64
N TYR A 76 3.30 -4.25 -6.25
CA TYR A 76 4.38 -3.82 -5.38
C TYR A 76 4.22 -4.36 -3.94
N LEU A 77 3.01 -4.34 -3.37
CA LEU A 77 2.75 -4.87 -2.03
C LEU A 77 3.02 -6.39 -1.96
N VAL A 78 2.58 -7.14 -2.97
CA VAL A 78 2.86 -8.58 -3.10
C VAL A 78 4.37 -8.81 -3.18
N PHE A 79 5.07 -8.08 -4.05
CA PHE A 79 6.53 -8.15 -4.14
C PHE A 79 7.19 -7.94 -2.78
N LEU A 80 6.79 -6.90 -2.05
CA LEU A 80 7.37 -6.52 -0.77
C LEU A 80 7.23 -7.62 0.31
N GLN A 81 6.21 -8.47 0.22
CA GLN A 81 5.96 -9.58 1.15
C GLN A 81 6.70 -10.87 0.80
N THR A 82 7.27 -10.95 -0.39
CA THR A 82 8.10 -12.09 -0.81
C THR A 82 9.58 -11.91 -0.47
N GLN A 83 9.92 -10.79 0.16
CA GLN A 83 11.30 -10.35 0.38
C GLN A 83 11.85 -10.65 1.77
#